data_AF-A0A9D3LJF0-F1
#
_entry.id   AF-A0A9D3LJF0-F1
#
_cell.length_a   1.000
_cell.length_b   1.000
_cell.length_c   1.000
_cell.angle_alpha   90.00
_cell.angle_beta   90.00
_cell.angle_gamma   90.00
#
_symmetry.space_group_name_H-M   'P 1'
#
loop_
_entity.id
_entity.type
_entity.pdbx_description
1 polymer ?
#
loop_
_entity_poly.entity_id
_entity_poly.type
_entity_poly.pdbx_seq_one_letter_code
_entity_poly.pdbx_strand_id
1 'polypeptide(L)'
;MGGDITDARVHVPFPKTLYTSIHKAQVDDKVKFVHASIDQIIKLFDGNLDAVTWNRLKLEHFLIILDRQSRELQKCVSSASKYEKRLNRYFRKLKKNILKQRKYDAHSWELIRKEVLRHLQRLDLIMAATKTSVN
;
A
#
# COMPACT_ATOMS: atom_id res chain seq x y z
N MET A 1 -7.81 -5.14 12.28
CA MET A 1 -9.12 -5.45 11.66
C MET A 1 -9.44 -6.95 11.69
N GLY A 2 -8.52 -7.86 11.32
CA GLY A 2 -8.76 -9.31 11.31
C GLY A 2 -7.95 -10.16 12.29
N GLY A 3 -7.51 -9.60 13.41
CA GLY A 3 -6.62 -10.33 14.35
C GLY A 3 -5.18 -10.48 13.84
N ASP A 4 -4.56 -11.61 14.14
CA ASP A 4 -3.15 -11.90 13.89
C ASP A 4 -2.82 -11.99 12.40
N ILE A 5 -1.67 -11.45 11.99
CA ILE A 5 -1.22 -11.49 10.59
C ILE A 5 -0.86 -12.93 10.23
N THR A 6 -1.35 -13.41 9.08
CA THR A 6 -1.06 -14.77 8.61
C THR A 6 0.43 -14.98 8.32
N ASP A 7 0.95 -16.17 8.64
CA ASP A 7 2.30 -16.59 8.26
C ASP A 7 2.38 -17.15 6.83
N ALA A 8 1.23 -17.35 6.18
CA ALA A 8 1.18 -17.85 4.81
C ALA A 8 2.02 -17.01 3.83
N ARG A 9 2.58 -17.68 2.83
CA ARG A 9 3.46 -17.07 1.85
C ARG A 9 2.65 -16.31 0.79
N VAL A 10 2.97 -15.05 0.58
CA VAL A 10 2.48 -14.27 -0.56
C VAL A 10 3.26 -14.67 -1.81
N HIS A 11 2.57 -15.26 -2.79
CA HIS A 11 3.20 -15.75 -4.02
C HIS A 11 3.57 -14.64 -5.03
N VAL A 12 3.05 -13.42 -4.85
CA VAL A 12 3.46 -12.26 -5.65
C VAL A 12 4.69 -11.67 -4.97
N PRO A 13 5.87 -11.63 -5.63
CA PRO A 13 7.06 -11.10 -4.99
C PRO A 13 6.94 -9.60 -4.69
N PHE A 14 7.21 -9.21 -3.44
CA PHE A 14 7.27 -7.81 -3.04
C PHE A 14 8.31 -7.04 -3.87
N PRO A 15 8.05 -5.78 -4.29
CA PRO A 15 8.89 -5.06 -5.23
C PRO A 15 10.09 -4.43 -4.52
N LYS A 16 10.96 -5.25 -3.92
CA LYS A 16 12.11 -4.82 -3.09
C LYS A 16 12.99 -3.78 -3.81
N THR A 17 13.33 -4.04 -5.07
CA THR A 17 14.15 -3.13 -5.88
C THR A 17 13.48 -1.78 -6.09
N LEU A 18 12.14 -1.69 -6.03
CA LEU A 18 11.43 -0.41 -6.18
C LEU A 18 11.63 0.43 -4.95
N TYR A 19 11.42 -0.17 -3.78
CA TYR A 19 11.65 0.47 -2.50
C TYR A 19 13.12 0.90 -2.32
N THR A 20 14.07 0.07 -2.76
CA THR A 20 15.51 0.45 -2.75
C THR A 20 15.79 1.67 -3.63
N SER A 21 15.18 1.75 -4.83
CA SER A 21 15.33 2.93 -5.70
C SER A 21 14.74 4.19 -5.06
N ILE A 22 13.57 4.09 -4.43
CA ILE A 22 12.91 5.24 -3.77
C ILE A 22 13.71 5.76 -2.58
N HIS A 23 14.34 4.87 -1.81
CA HIS A 23 15.14 5.30 -0.67
C HIS A 23 16.29 6.26 -1.07
N LYS A 24 16.82 6.08 -2.29
CA LYS A 24 17.88 6.91 -2.88
C LYS A 24 17.35 8.06 -3.76
N ALA A 25 16.04 8.19 -3.92
CA ALA A 25 15.45 9.20 -4.78
C ALA A 25 15.44 10.59 -4.11
N GLN A 26 15.13 11.62 -4.89
CA GLN A 26 14.92 12.98 -4.38
C GLN A 26 13.67 13.03 -3.48
N VAL A 27 13.60 14.03 -2.58
CA VAL A 27 12.50 14.19 -1.63
C VAL A 27 11.14 14.23 -2.34
N ASP A 28 11.04 14.98 -3.44
CA ASP A 28 9.82 15.06 -4.25
C ASP A 28 9.38 13.68 -4.79
N ASP A 29 10.32 12.89 -5.33
CA ASP A 29 10.05 11.53 -5.81
C ASP A 29 9.59 10.60 -4.67
N LYS A 30 10.13 10.77 -3.45
CA LYS A 30 9.73 10.01 -2.25
C LYS A 30 8.29 10.34 -1.84
N VAL A 31 7.97 11.63 -1.74
CA VAL A 31 6.61 12.10 -1.37
C VAL A 31 5.58 11.61 -2.40
N LYS A 32 5.87 11.77 -3.69
CA LYS A 32 5.02 11.27 -4.78
C LYS A 32 4.80 9.76 -4.71
N PHE A 33 5.85 9.00 -4.41
CA PHE A 33 5.75 7.54 -4.28
C PHE A 33 4.91 7.10 -3.08
N VAL A 34 5.03 7.80 -1.95
CA VAL A 34 4.23 7.53 -0.75
C VAL A 34 2.76 7.82 -1.02
N HIS A 35 2.44 8.98 -1.59
CA HIS A 35 1.08 9.33 -2.04
C HIS A 35 0.50 8.24 -2.95
N ALA A 36 1.21 7.90 -4.05
CA ALA A 36 0.74 6.90 -5.00
C ALA A 36 0.57 5.51 -4.37
N SER A 37 1.39 5.16 -3.37
CA SER A 37 1.27 3.87 -2.67
C SER A 37 0.03 3.82 -1.78
N ILE A 38 -0.26 4.90 -1.05
CA ILE A 38 -1.48 5.03 -0.24
C ILE A 38 -2.71 4.94 -1.13
N ASP A 39 -2.74 5.66 -2.25
CA ASP A 39 -3.83 5.59 -3.23
C ASP A 39 -4.06 4.17 -3.77
N GLN A 40 -2.99 3.44 -4.11
CA GLN A 40 -3.11 2.06 -4.58
C GLN A 40 -3.59 1.12 -3.48
N ILE A 41 -3.22 1.37 -2.22
CA ILE A 41 -3.74 0.62 -1.07
C ILE A 41 -5.24 0.88 -0.94
N ILE A 42 -5.71 2.14 -0.90
CA ILE A 42 -7.14 2.47 -0.80
C ILE A 42 -7.93 1.77 -1.92
N LYS A 43 -7.49 1.91 -3.18
CA LYS A 43 -8.10 1.27 -4.37
C LYS A 43 -8.11 -0.26 -4.33
N LEU A 44 -7.23 -0.87 -3.54
CA LEU A 44 -7.21 -2.31 -3.34
C LEU A 44 -8.37 -2.76 -2.46
N PHE A 45 -8.73 -1.96 -1.45
CA PHE A 45 -9.84 -2.22 -0.51
C PHE A 45 -11.23 -1.86 -1.06
N ASP A 46 -11.32 -1.20 -2.22
CA ASP A 46 -12.58 -1.07 -3.00
C ASP A 46 -13.08 -2.42 -3.59
N GLY A 47 -12.51 -3.54 -3.17
CA GLY A 47 -12.89 -4.89 -3.61
C GLY A 47 -14.03 -5.49 -2.77
N ASN A 48 -14.53 -6.66 -3.19
CA ASN A 48 -15.48 -7.42 -2.39
C ASN A 48 -14.80 -7.94 -1.12
N LEU A 49 -15.32 -7.54 0.05
CA LEU A 49 -14.83 -7.88 1.38
C LEU A 49 -15.84 -8.75 2.16
N ASP A 50 -16.79 -9.39 1.49
CA ASP A 50 -17.87 -10.15 2.14
C ASP A 50 -17.35 -11.42 2.81
N ALA A 51 -16.28 -12.00 2.27
CA ALA A 51 -15.68 -13.22 2.79
C ALA A 51 -14.93 -13.02 4.12
N VAL A 52 -14.56 -11.78 4.49
CA VAL A 52 -13.80 -11.52 5.71
C VAL A 52 -14.69 -11.14 6.88
N THR A 53 -14.37 -11.66 8.06
CA THR A 53 -15.03 -11.36 9.34
C THR A 53 -14.36 -10.20 10.09
N TRP A 54 -13.68 -9.32 9.36
CA TRP A 54 -12.95 -8.20 9.94
C TRP A 54 -13.87 -7.23 10.66
N ASN A 55 -13.35 -6.62 11.73
CA ASN A 55 -14.04 -5.52 12.39
C ASN A 55 -14.18 -4.33 11.42
N ARG A 56 -15.43 -4.05 11.01
CA ARG A 56 -15.77 -3.04 10.01
C ARG A 56 -15.39 -1.62 10.43
N LEU A 57 -15.62 -1.24 11.69
CA LEU A 57 -15.22 0.07 12.23
C LEU A 57 -13.71 0.28 12.16
N LYS A 58 -12.90 -0.74 12.50
CA LYS A 58 -11.43 -0.66 12.39
C LYS A 58 -10.97 -0.55 10.94
N LEU A 59 -11.65 -1.21 10.00
CA LEU A 59 -11.34 -1.08 8.57
C LEU A 59 -11.71 0.32 8.05
N GLU A 60 -12.88 0.83 8.40
CA GLU A 60 -13.33 2.17 8.03
C GLU A 60 -12.38 3.25 8.55
N HIS A 61 -12.06 3.21 9.85
CA HIS A 61 -11.07 4.13 10.43
C HIS A 61 -9.70 4.03 9.75
N PHE A 62 -9.26 2.82 9.40
CA PHE A 62 -8.01 2.63 8.66
C PHE A 62 -8.05 3.34 7.29
N LEU A 63 -9.13 3.17 6.53
CA LEU A 63 -9.28 3.81 5.22
C LEU A 63 -9.41 5.34 5.33
N ILE A 64 -10.15 5.85 6.33
CA ILE A 64 -10.26 7.30 6.60
C ILE A 64 -8.88 7.91 6.88
N ILE A 65 -8.05 7.25 7.69
CA ILE A 65 -6.70 7.73 8.00
C ILE A 65 -5.84 7.77 6.75
N LEU A 66 -5.84 6.69 5.95
CA LEU A 66 -5.08 6.65 4.70
C LEU A 66 -5.53 7.72 3.71
N ASP A 67 -6.84 7.88 3.55
CA ASP A 67 -7.45 8.85 2.65
C ASP A 67 -7.13 10.29 3.07
N ARG A 68 -7.16 10.60 4.37
CA ARG A 68 -6.66 11.87 4.91
C ARG A 68 -5.18 12.08 4.61
N GLN A 69 -4.34 11.07 4.84
CA GLN A 69 -2.90 11.16 4.54
C GLN A 69 -2.64 11.38 3.05
N SER A 70 -3.41 10.72 2.18
CA SER A 70 -3.28 10.90 0.73
C SER A 70 -3.62 12.33 0.33
N ARG A 71 -4.76 12.88 0.79
CA ARG A 71 -5.15 14.27 0.52
C ARG A 71 -4.11 15.30 0.96
N GLU A 72 -3.48 15.11 2.11
CA GLU A 72 -2.44 16.03 2.58
C GLU A 72 -1.18 15.95 1.71
N LEU A 73 -0.75 14.75 1.34
CA LEU A 73 0.40 14.57 0.45
C LEU A 73 0.11 15.07 -0.97
N GLN A 74 -1.13 14.95 -1.45
CA GLN A 74 -1.55 15.41 -2.77
C GLN A 74 -1.26 16.90 -2.97
N LYS A 75 -1.38 17.72 -1.91
CA LYS A 75 -1.05 19.16 -1.94
C LYS A 75 0.43 19.42 -2.27
N CYS A 76 1.30 18.45 -2.01
CA CYS A 76 2.74 18.52 -2.29
C CYS A 76 3.12 17.90 -3.65
N VAL A 77 2.18 17.29 -4.37
CA VAL A 77 2.44 16.53 -5.59
C VAL A 77 1.84 17.26 -6.79
N SER A 78 2.70 17.87 -7.62
CA SER A 78 2.29 18.58 -8.84
C SER A 78 2.29 17.71 -10.11
N SER A 79 2.88 16.52 -10.06
CA SER A 79 3.00 15.61 -11.21
C SER A 79 3.22 14.16 -10.80
N ALA A 80 2.92 13.23 -11.72
CA ALA A 80 3.10 11.80 -11.52
C ALA A 80 4.58 11.42 -11.32
N SER A 81 4.85 10.49 -10.40
CA SER A 81 6.20 9.96 -10.23
C SER A 81 6.57 9.03 -11.38
N LYS A 82 7.83 9.08 -11.84
CA LYS A 82 8.37 8.08 -12.78
C LYS A 82 8.28 6.63 -12.27
N TYR A 83 8.17 6.44 -10.95
CA TYR A 83 8.05 5.14 -10.30
C TYR A 83 6.62 4.59 -10.28
N GLU A 84 5.62 5.44 -10.53
CA GLU A 84 4.21 5.11 -10.38
C GLU A 84 3.77 3.99 -11.32
N LYS A 85 4.25 3.97 -12.57
CA LYS A 85 3.93 2.89 -13.53
C LYS A 85 4.33 1.51 -12.99
N ARG A 86 5.47 1.40 -12.31
CA ARG A 86 5.97 0.13 -11.76
C ARG A 86 5.19 -0.27 -10.50
N LEU A 87 4.84 0.70 -9.67
CA LEU A 87 3.97 0.53 -8.51
C LEU A 87 2.57 0.03 -8.92
N ASN A 88 1.93 0.73 -9.86
CA ASN A 88 0.60 0.37 -10.37
C ASN A 88 0.59 -1.03 -11.00
N ARG A 89 1.67 -1.39 -11.72
CA ARG A 89 1.82 -2.76 -12.26
C ARG A 89 1.86 -3.80 -11.15
N TYR A 90 2.55 -3.52 -10.06
CA TYR A 90 2.65 -4.44 -8.92
C TYR A 90 1.31 -4.61 -8.20
N PHE A 91 0.59 -3.53 -7.86
CA PHE A 91 -0.73 -3.62 -7.22
C PHE A 91 -1.77 -4.30 -8.13
N ARG A 92 -1.69 -4.10 -9.45
CA ARG A 92 -2.50 -4.86 -10.41
C ARG A 92 -2.22 -6.36 -10.35
N LYS A 93 -0.95 -6.77 -10.16
CA LYS A 93 -0.58 -8.18 -9.96
C LYS A 93 -1.12 -8.73 -8.65
N LEU A 94 -1.08 -7.96 -7.54
CA LEU A 94 -1.70 -8.36 -6.27
C LEU A 94 -3.20 -8.60 -6.46
N LYS A 95 -3.93 -7.61 -6.99
CA LYS A 95 -5.39 -7.71 -7.20
C LYS A 95 -5.74 -8.89 -8.12
N LYS A 96 -5.01 -9.08 -9.21
CA LYS A 96 -5.28 -10.17 -10.16
C LYS A 96 -4.97 -11.55 -9.55
N ASN A 97 -3.77 -11.73 -9.03
CA ASN A 97 -3.24 -13.05 -8.72
C ASN A 97 -3.63 -13.53 -7.31
N ILE A 98 -3.89 -12.61 -6.38
CA ILE A 98 -4.29 -12.98 -5.01
C ILE A 98 -5.81 -12.91 -4.90
N LEU A 99 -6.41 -11.75 -5.16
CA LEU A 99 -7.85 -11.56 -4.94
C LEU A 99 -8.70 -12.22 -6.03
N LYS A 100 -8.55 -11.81 -7.29
CA LYS A 100 -9.47 -12.24 -8.37
C LYS A 100 -9.40 -13.74 -8.66
N GLN A 101 -8.20 -14.32 -8.70
CA GLN A 101 -8.03 -15.77 -8.97
C GLN A 101 -8.71 -16.66 -7.92
N ARG A 102 -8.83 -16.18 -6.68
CA ARG A 102 -9.50 -16.90 -5.59
C ARG A 102 -10.87 -16.31 -5.22
N LYS A 103 -11.48 -15.56 -6.15
CA LYS A 103 -12.81 -14.96 -5.99
C LYS A 103 -12.97 -14.20 -4.67
N TYR A 104 -11.93 -13.47 -4.25
CA TYR A 104 -11.93 -12.65 -3.03
C TYR A 104 -12.21 -13.45 -1.74
N ASP A 105 -11.75 -14.70 -1.66
CA ASP A 105 -11.85 -15.48 -0.42
C ASP A 105 -11.14 -14.82 0.78
N ALA A 106 -11.50 -15.27 1.99
CA ALA A 106 -10.95 -14.72 3.23
C ALA A 106 -9.42 -14.86 3.30
N HIS A 107 -8.90 -16.00 2.85
CA HIS A 107 -7.46 -16.29 2.88
C HIS A 107 -6.67 -15.31 2.01
N SER A 108 -7.13 -15.03 0.79
CA SER A 108 -6.53 -14.03 -0.10
C SER A 108 -6.53 -12.64 0.50
N TRP A 109 -7.59 -12.25 1.21
CA TRP A 109 -7.61 -10.98 1.92
C TRP A 109 -6.61 -10.91 3.08
N GLU A 110 -6.38 -12.00 3.80
CA GLU A 110 -5.32 -12.06 4.82
C GLU A 110 -3.92 -11.92 4.20
N LEU A 111 -3.69 -12.52 3.03
CA LEU A 111 -2.44 -12.31 2.28
C LEU A 111 -2.27 -10.84 1.85
N ILE A 112 -3.36 -10.20 1.39
CA ILE A 112 -3.35 -8.77 1.08
C ILE A 112 -3.07 -7.93 2.32
N ARG A 113 -3.71 -8.21 3.46
CA ARG A 113 -3.48 -7.46 4.70
C ARG A 113 -2.03 -7.54 5.15
N LYS A 114 -1.41 -8.71 5.06
CA LYS A 114 0.03 -8.91 5.32
C LYS A 114 0.90 -8.05 4.41
N GLU A 115 0.63 -8.05 3.11
CA GLU A 115 1.43 -7.31 2.14
C GLU A 115 1.23 -5.79 2.29
N VAL A 116 0.01 -5.33 2.59
CA VAL A 116 -0.31 -3.93 2.91
C VAL A 116 0.42 -3.47 4.16
N LEU A 117 0.43 -4.27 5.24
CA LEU A 117 1.21 -3.94 6.44
C LEU A 117 2.69 -3.74 6.10
N ARG A 118 3.26 -4.64 5.30
CA ARG A 118 4.65 -4.53 4.83
C ARG A 118 4.88 -3.26 4.01
N HIS A 119 3.93 -2.88 3.16
CA HIS A 119 4.00 -1.61 2.43
C HIS A 119 4.05 -0.42 3.39
N LEU A 120 3.10 -0.33 4.31
CA LEU A 120 3.01 0.78 5.26
C LEU A 120 4.27 0.92 6.11
N GLN A 121 4.83 -0.18 6.62
CA GLN A 121 6.10 -0.18 7.35
C GLN A 121 7.26 0.39 6.49
N ARG A 122 7.31 0.05 5.20
CA ARG A 122 8.36 0.55 4.30
C ARG A 122 8.15 2.01 3.92
N LEU A 123 6.90 2.47 3.79
CA LEU A 123 6.58 3.87 3.55
C LEU A 123 6.94 4.74 4.74
N ASP A 124 6.69 4.26 5.96
CA ASP A 124 7.07 4.96 7.20
C ASP A 124 8.58 5.20 7.27
N LEU A 125 9.40 4.18 6.97
CA LEU A 125 10.85 4.32 6.88
C LEU A 125 11.30 5.36 5.82
N ILE A 126 10.62 5.40 4.67
CA ILE A 126 10.91 6.39 3.61
C ILE A 126 10.59 7.80 4.12
N MET A 127 9.44 7.99 4.77
CA MET A 127 9.03 9.29 5.29
C MET A 127 9.90 9.76 6.46
N ALA A 128 10.27 8.86 7.36
CA ALA A 128 11.18 9.16 8.47
C ALA A 128 12.54 9.66 7.93
N ALA A 129 13.14 8.94 6.99
CA ALA A 129 14.38 9.34 6.32
C ALA A 129 14.25 10.63 5.50
N THR A 130 13.05 10.97 5.05
CA THR A 130 12.79 12.21 4.29
C THR A 130 12.75 13.42 5.22
N LYS A 131 12.11 13.30 6.38
CA LYS A 131 12.04 14.37 7.39
C LYS A 131 13.41 14.73 7.95
N THR A 132 14.29 13.75 8.15
CA THR A 132 15.66 13.99 8.63
C THR A 132 16.56 14.70 7.63
N SER A 133 16.24 14.68 6.33
CA SER A 133 17.04 15.37 5.29
C SER A 133 16.60 16.80 5.04
N VAL A 134 15.53 17.27 5.70
CA VAL A 134 14.98 18.62 5.57
C VAL A 134 15.34 19.51 6.78
N ASN A 135 15.94 18.92 7.83
CA ASN A 135 16.50 19.61 8.98
C ASN A 135 18.02 19.75 8.81
#